data_AF-A0A0L8IIH9-F1
#
_entry.id   AF-A0A0L8IIH9-F1
#
_cell.length_a   1.000
_cell.length_b   1.000
_cell.length_c   1.000
_cell.angle_alpha   90.00
_cell.angle_beta   90.00
_cell.angle_gamma   90.00
#
_symmetry.space_group_name_H-M   'P 1'
#
loop_
_entity.id
_entity.type
_entity.pdbx_description
1 polymer ?
#
loop_
_entity_poly.entity_id
_entity_poly.type
_entity_poly.pdbx_seq_one_letter_code
_entity_poly.pdbx_strand_id
1 'polypeptide(L)'
;MGFYTFLGPLFLLIVLVNKSSAIKCYSCSSFDDLNCGDAFDFKYVKAYACAGSCKKTRGLTKNNDAEINRMCSSLEKDSCYSSPYNDIDVTACVCNTDYCNSAPLKHVSSITLNFCLATLTYLLIHP
;
A
#
# COMPACT_ATOMS: atom_id res chain seq x y z
N MET A 1 37.63 21.38 23.33
CA MET A 1 36.18 21.08 23.35
C MET A 1 35.51 22.01 22.37
N GLY A 2 35.15 21.58 21.15
CA GLY A 2 34.61 22.55 20.17
C GLY A 2 34.18 22.04 18.80
N PHE A 3 34.47 20.78 18.43
CA PHE A 3 34.07 20.26 17.12
C PHE A 3 32.76 19.45 17.12
N TYR A 4 32.31 18.94 18.28
CA TYR A 4 31.11 18.09 18.37
C TYR A 4 29.78 18.87 18.37
N THR A 5 29.79 20.17 18.70
CA THR A 5 28.58 21.01 18.79
C THR A 5 27.93 21.29 17.43
N PHE A 6 28.67 21.16 16.32
CA PHE A 6 28.13 21.34 14.96
C PHE A 6 27.72 20.03 14.27
N LEU A 7 28.17 18.86 14.75
CA LEU A 7 27.84 17.56 14.16
C LEU A 7 26.41 17.14 14.46
N GLY A 8 25.91 17.43 15.67
CA GLY A 8 24.53 17.13 16.09
C GLY A 8 23.45 17.77 15.19
N PRO A 9 23.45 19.10 14.97
CA PRO A 9 22.47 19.74 14.11
C PRO A 9 22.60 19.35 12.63
N LEU A 10 23.82 19.07 12.14
CA LEU A 10 24.03 18.57 10.78
C LEU A 10 23.44 17.16 10.59
N PHE A 11 23.60 16.28 11.57
CA PHE A 11 23.00 14.94 11.55
C PHE A 11 21.47 15.02 11.58
N LEU A 12 20.90 15.94 12.38
CA LEU A 12 19.45 16.18 12.44
C LEU A 12 18.87 16.65 11.10
N LEU A 13 19.59 17.50 10.36
CA LEU A 13 19.19 17.98 9.03
C LEU A 13 19.18 16.88 7.96
N ILE A 14 20.10 15.90 8.06
CA ILE A 14 20.16 14.77 7.12
C ILE A 14 18.95 13.82 7.32
N VAL A 15 18.43 13.70 8.53
CA VAL A 15 17.22 12.90 8.81
C VAL A 15 15.95 13.56 8.26
N LEU A 16 15.96 14.89 8.06
CA LEU A 16 14.84 15.65 7.50
C LEU A 16 14.77 15.64 5.97
N VAL A 17 15.75 15.00 5.29
CA VAL A 17 15.69 14.79 3.84
C VAL A 17 14.57 13.79 3.54
N ASN A 18 13.38 14.32 3.28
CA ASN A 18 12.26 13.54 2.79
C ASN A 18 12.64 12.93 1.44
N LYS A 19 12.75 11.59 1.39
CA LYS A 19 12.93 10.88 0.12
C LYS A 19 11.66 11.06 -0.70
N SER A 20 11.71 11.86 -1.76
CA SER A 20 10.74 11.77 -2.85
C SER A 20 11.13 10.57 -3.71
N SER A 21 10.68 9.38 -3.32
CA SER A 21 10.79 8.18 -4.15
C SER A 21 9.46 7.92 -4.83
N ALA A 22 9.49 7.74 -6.15
CA ALA A 22 8.35 7.16 -6.85
C ALA A 22 8.01 5.80 -6.21
N ILE A 23 6.75 5.58 -5.88
CA ILE A 23 6.31 4.32 -5.28
C ILE A 23 6.14 3.27 -6.38
N LYS A 24 6.31 1.99 -6.07
CA LYS A 24 6.07 0.92 -7.03
C LYS A 24 4.68 0.33 -6.86
N CYS A 25 3.89 0.26 -7.92
CA CYS A 25 2.55 -0.33 -7.87
C CYS A 25 2.42 -1.46 -8.88
N TYR A 26 1.66 -2.51 -8.52
CA TYR A 26 1.28 -3.53 -9.49
C TYR A 26 0.34 -2.93 -10.54
N SER A 27 0.48 -3.36 -11.79
CA SER A 27 -0.42 -2.98 -12.87
C SER A 27 -0.81 -4.20 -13.70
N CYS A 28 -2.09 -4.53 -13.66
CA CYS A 28 -2.70 -5.67 -14.34
C CYS A 28 -4.22 -5.55 -14.35
N SER A 29 -4.86 -6.28 -15.25
CA SER A 29 -6.31 -6.48 -15.32
C SER A 29 -6.60 -7.98 -15.28
N SER A 30 -7.63 -8.39 -14.53
CA SER A 30 -8.11 -9.78 -14.53
C SER A 30 -8.73 -10.21 -15.86
N PHE A 31 -9.00 -9.26 -16.75
CA PHE A 31 -9.43 -9.54 -18.12
C PHE A 31 -8.29 -10.08 -18.99
N ASP A 32 -7.09 -9.51 -18.85
CA ASP A 32 -5.91 -9.87 -19.66
C ASP A 32 -5.03 -10.93 -18.99
N ASP A 33 -5.03 -10.97 -17.65
CA ASP A 33 -4.19 -11.87 -16.85
C ASP A 33 -5.01 -12.45 -15.68
N LEU A 34 -5.30 -13.75 -15.77
CA LEU A 34 -6.02 -14.49 -14.73
C LEU A 34 -5.31 -14.42 -13.36
N ASN A 35 -3.98 -14.29 -13.35
CA ASN A 35 -3.20 -14.21 -12.12
C ASN A 35 -3.31 -12.85 -11.45
N CYS A 36 -3.82 -11.83 -12.15
CA CYS A 36 -4.12 -10.54 -11.51
C CYS A 36 -5.09 -10.74 -10.35
N GLY A 37 -6.08 -11.63 -10.47
CA GLY A 37 -7.03 -11.89 -9.38
C GLY A 37 -6.44 -12.66 -8.19
N ASP A 38 -5.33 -13.37 -8.40
CA ASP A 38 -4.72 -14.24 -7.41
C ASP A 38 -3.97 -13.43 -6.34
N ALA A 39 -4.21 -13.75 -5.06
CA ALA A 39 -3.54 -13.13 -3.93
C ALA A 39 -2.21 -13.82 -3.57
N PHE A 40 -1.91 -14.96 -4.19
CA PHE A 40 -0.75 -15.81 -3.89
C PHE A 40 0.24 -15.89 -5.07
N ASP A 41 -0.19 -15.58 -6.30
CA ASP A 41 0.68 -15.59 -7.49
C ASP A 41 0.96 -14.18 -8.06
N PHE A 42 1.75 -13.40 -7.33
CA PHE A 42 2.28 -12.12 -7.82
C PHE A 42 3.55 -12.26 -8.66
N LYS A 43 4.02 -13.49 -8.94
CA LYS A 43 5.32 -13.71 -9.58
C LYS A 43 5.41 -13.15 -10.99
N TYR A 44 4.27 -13.05 -11.67
CA TYR A 44 4.17 -12.60 -13.06
C TYR A 44 3.52 -11.21 -13.22
N VAL A 45 2.93 -10.68 -12.15
CA VAL A 45 2.26 -9.38 -12.17
C VAL A 45 3.32 -8.27 -12.21
N LYS A 46 3.33 -7.49 -13.29
CA LYS A 46 4.30 -6.40 -13.46
C LYS A 46 4.02 -5.26 -12.49
N ALA A 47 5.09 -4.64 -12.01
CA ALA A 47 5.02 -3.44 -11.18
C ALA A 47 5.86 -2.32 -11.78
N TYR A 48 5.36 -1.09 -11.67
CA TYR A 48 5.97 0.10 -12.26
C TYR A 48 6.13 1.19 -11.20
N ALA A 49 7.11 2.06 -11.40
CA ALA A 49 7.26 3.27 -10.60
C ALA A 49 6.16 4.27 -10.95
N CYS A 50 5.44 4.75 -9.95
CA CYS A 50 4.35 5.72 -10.04
C CYS A 50 4.74 6.99 -9.29
N ALA A 51 4.48 8.15 -9.88
CA ALA A 51 4.66 9.44 -9.22
C ALA A 51 3.53 9.74 -8.20
N GLY A 52 2.42 9.02 -8.28
CA GLY A 52 1.22 9.21 -7.47
C GLY A 52 1.00 8.09 -6.45
N SER A 53 -0.20 7.52 -6.47
CA SER A 53 -0.64 6.47 -5.54
C SER A 53 -0.84 5.13 -6.26
N CYS A 54 -0.94 4.03 -5.51
CA CYS A 54 -1.40 2.75 -6.05
C CYS A 54 -2.91 2.62 -5.90
N LYS A 55 -3.58 2.11 -6.93
CA LYS A 55 -5.02 1.83 -6.91
C LYS A 55 -5.29 0.36 -7.21
N LYS A 56 -6.27 -0.20 -6.49
CA LYS A 56 -6.89 -1.49 -6.75
C LYS A 56 -8.39 -1.30 -6.85
N THR A 57 -9.02 -1.88 -7.86
CA THR A 57 -10.47 -1.99 -7.96
C THR A 57 -10.85 -3.46 -7.91
N ARG A 58 -11.99 -3.76 -7.28
CA ARG A 58 -12.58 -5.09 -7.27
C ARG A 58 -14.09 -4.97 -7.33
N GLY A 59 -14.72 -5.64 -8.29
CA GLY A 59 -16.17 -5.81 -8.37
C GLY A 59 -16.54 -7.23 -8.76
N LEU A 60 -17.85 -7.47 -8.88
CA LEU A 60 -18.41 -8.71 -9.40
C LEU A 60 -19.16 -8.42 -10.69
N THR A 61 -18.93 -9.22 -11.72
CA THR A 61 -19.71 -9.17 -12.95
C THR A 61 -21.12 -9.73 -12.72
N LYS A 62 -22.00 -9.58 -13.71
CA LYS A 62 -23.35 -10.19 -13.68
C LYS A 62 -23.33 -11.72 -13.51
N ASN A 63 -22.23 -12.37 -13.86
CA ASN A 63 -22.03 -13.81 -13.73
C ASN A 63 -21.39 -14.22 -12.38
N ASN A 64 -21.20 -13.27 -11.45
CA ASN A 64 -20.47 -13.44 -10.18
C ASN A 64 -18.95 -13.69 -10.34
N ASP A 65 -18.38 -13.40 -11.50
CA ASP A 65 -16.93 -13.43 -11.69
C ASP A 65 -16.29 -12.19 -11.07
N ALA A 66 -15.16 -12.35 -10.40
CA ALA A 66 -14.44 -11.22 -9.82
C ALA A 66 -13.68 -10.45 -10.91
N GLU A 67 -14.00 -9.18 -11.09
CA GLU A 67 -13.22 -8.26 -11.93
C GLU A 67 -12.27 -7.46 -11.02
N ILE A 68 -10.96 -7.56 -11.29
CA ILE A 68 -9.91 -6.93 -10.49
C ILE A 68 -8.98 -6.17 -11.43
N ASN A 69 -8.78 -4.88 -11.15
CA ASN A 69 -7.82 -4.05 -11.89
C ASN A 69 -6.89 -3.33 -10.93
N ARG A 70 -5.59 -3.26 -11.27
CA ARG A 70 -4.53 -2.61 -10.51
C ARG A 70 -3.78 -1.64 -11.39
N MET A 71 -3.47 -0.45 -10.87
CA MET A 71 -2.80 0.59 -11.63
C MET A 71 -2.14 1.64 -10.73
N CYS A 72 -1.29 2.47 -11.33
CA CYS A 72 -0.96 3.78 -10.78
C CYS A 72 -2.20 4.69 -10.85
N SER A 73 -2.39 5.54 -9.84
CA SER A 73 -3.37 6.63 -9.86
C SER A 73 -2.68 7.96 -9.57
N SER A 74 -3.43 9.06 -9.74
CA SER A 74 -3.06 10.37 -9.22
C SER A 74 -2.74 10.32 -7.73
N LEU A 75 -2.04 11.35 -7.23
CA LEU A 75 -1.76 11.47 -5.81
C LEU A 75 -3.08 11.64 -5.05
N GLU A 76 -3.48 10.60 -4.34
CA GLU A 76 -4.76 10.47 -3.67
C GLU A 76 -4.51 9.92 -2.26
N LYS A 77 -5.35 10.31 -1.29
CA LYS A 77 -5.21 9.83 0.09
C LYS A 77 -5.65 8.36 0.19
N ASP A 78 -4.97 7.62 1.07
CA ASP A 78 -5.37 6.26 1.47
C ASP A 78 -6.86 6.22 1.82
N SER A 79 -7.63 5.51 1.01
CA SER A 79 -9.10 5.44 1.13
C SER A 79 -9.64 4.28 0.31
N CYS A 80 -10.84 3.81 0.67
CA CYS A 80 -11.62 2.92 -0.17
C CYS A 80 -13.01 3.52 -0.38
N TYR A 81 -13.53 3.46 -1.60
CA TYR A 81 -14.83 3.99 -1.99
C TYR A 81 -15.46 3.15 -3.09
N SER A 82 -16.79 3.16 -3.17
CA SER A 82 -17.53 2.54 -4.29
C SER A 82 -17.52 3.48 -5.50
N SER A 83 -17.35 2.92 -6.68
CA SER A 83 -17.37 3.65 -7.94
C SER A 83 -17.86 2.72 -9.06
N PRO A 84 -18.62 3.23 -10.05
CA PRO A 84 -18.95 2.44 -11.23
C PRO A 84 -17.73 2.31 -12.15
N TYR A 85 -17.50 1.11 -12.67
CA TYR A 85 -16.48 0.81 -13.66
C TYR A 85 -17.01 -0.29 -14.58
N ASN A 86 -16.97 -0.12 -15.91
CA ASN A 86 -17.49 -1.10 -16.88
C ASN A 86 -18.90 -1.65 -16.53
N ASP A 87 -19.84 -0.76 -16.17
CA ASP A 87 -21.22 -1.11 -15.80
C ASP A 87 -21.36 -2.05 -14.57
N ILE A 88 -20.32 -2.18 -13.76
CA ILE A 88 -20.36 -2.88 -12.47
C ILE A 88 -19.96 -1.93 -11.33
N ASP A 89 -20.56 -2.15 -10.16
CA ASP A 89 -20.13 -1.48 -8.94
C ASP A 89 -18.83 -2.12 -8.43
N VAL A 90 -17.77 -1.32 -8.38
CA VAL A 90 -16.47 -1.74 -7.86
C VAL A 90 -16.15 -1.03 -6.55
N THR A 91 -15.44 -1.72 -5.68
CA THR A 91 -14.72 -1.09 -4.56
C THR A 91 -13.33 -0.69 -5.05
N ALA A 92 -13.09 0.60 -5.14
CA ALA A 92 -11.78 1.17 -5.41
C ALA A 92 -11.06 1.46 -4.08
N CYS A 93 -9.82 1.01 -3.95
CA CYS A 93 -8.94 1.32 -2.83
C CYS A 93 -7.64 1.96 -3.33
N VAL A 94 -7.24 3.04 -2.67
CA VAL A 94 -6.01 3.78 -2.91
C VAL A 94 -5.08 3.62 -1.73
N CYS A 95 -3.78 3.50 -1.99
CA CYS A 95 -2.73 3.42 -0.97
C CYS A 95 -1.41 4.01 -1.48
N ASN A 96 -0.55 4.48 -0.57
CA ASN A 96 0.64 5.28 -0.90
C ASN A 96 1.97 4.62 -0.48
N THR A 97 2.05 3.29 -0.45
CA THR A 97 3.30 2.55 -0.15
C THR A 97 3.63 1.56 -1.26
N ASP A 98 4.90 1.16 -1.35
CA ASP A 98 5.34 0.19 -2.35
C ASP A 98 4.51 -1.09 -2.30
N TYR A 99 3.98 -1.48 -3.46
CA TYR A 99 3.24 -2.71 -3.72
C TYR A 99 1.96 -2.88 -2.88
N CYS A 100 1.45 -1.81 -2.27
CA CYS A 100 0.33 -1.86 -1.35
C CYS A 100 -0.99 -2.32 -2.00
N ASN A 101 -1.12 -2.16 -3.31
CA ASN A 101 -2.26 -2.66 -4.09
C ASN A 101 -2.23 -4.18 -4.35
N SER A 102 -1.31 -4.93 -3.73
CA SER A 102 -1.37 -6.40 -3.66
C SER A 102 -2.49 -6.90 -2.74
N ALA A 103 -2.69 -6.25 -1.59
CA ALA A 103 -3.43 -6.82 -0.47
C ALA A 103 -4.88 -7.23 -0.79
N PRO A 104 -5.36 -8.39 -0.31
CA PRO A 104 -6.77 -8.77 -0.41
C PRO A 104 -7.60 -8.05 0.66
N LEU A 105 -8.18 -6.88 0.36
CA LEU A 105 -9.26 -6.13 1.06
C LEU A 105 -9.32 -6.08 2.61
N LYS A 106 -8.34 -6.61 3.35
CA LYS A 106 -8.34 -6.63 4.82
C LYS A 106 -7.13 -5.85 5.31
N HIS A 107 -7.37 -4.58 5.58
CA HIS A 107 -6.44 -3.74 6.31
C HIS A 107 -6.48 -4.15 7.78
N VAL A 108 -5.53 -4.97 8.24
CA VAL A 108 -5.25 -5.04 9.68
C VAL A 108 -4.39 -3.83 9.99
N SER A 109 -4.90 -2.93 10.84
CA SER A 109 -4.21 -1.69 11.19
C SER A 109 -2.87 -1.97 11.87
N SER A 110 -1.79 -1.34 11.39
CA SER A 110 -0.45 -1.42 12.00
C SER A 110 -0.43 -0.90 13.44
N ILE A 111 -1.41 -0.10 13.86
CA ILE A 111 -1.57 0.39 15.24
C ILE A 111 -1.85 -0.77 16.20
N THR A 112 -2.66 -1.74 15.78
CA THR A 112 -2.99 -2.91 16.59
C THR A 112 -1.75 -3.77 16.87
N LEU A 113 -0.85 -3.88 15.89
CA LEU A 113 0.38 -4.67 16.03
C LEU A 113 1.35 -4.04 17.06
N ASN A 114 1.49 -2.71 17.03
CA ASN A 114 2.37 -1.99 17.96
C ASN A 114 1.83 -2.00 19.40
N PHE A 115 0.50 -1.92 19.58
CA PHE A 115 -0.12 -2.06 20.90
C PHE A 115 0.10 -3.46 21.49
N CYS A 116 -0.06 -4.53 20.70
CA CYS A 116 0.21 -5.89 21.15
C CYS A 116 1.69 -6.11 21.53
N LEU A 117 2.62 -5.51 20.79
CA LEU A 117 4.04 -5.65 21.10
C LEU A 117 4.40 -4.91 22.40
N ALA A 118 3.85 -3.72 22.61
CA ALA A 118 4.05 -2.93 23.82
C ALA A 118 3.51 -3.61 25.08
N THR A 119 2.30 -4.21 25.01
CA THR A 119 1.73 -4.95 26.14
C THR A 119 2.51 -6.23 26.45
N LEU A 120 2.96 -6.95 25.43
CA LEU A 120 3.80 -8.13 25.61
C LEU A 120 5.15 -7.78 26.27
N THR A 121 5.80 -6.71 25.83
CA THR A 121 7.04 -6.24 26.48
C THR A 121 6.82 -5.81 27.92
N TYR A 122 5.70 -5.15 28.23
CA TYR A 122 5.37 -4.75 29.60
C TYR A 122 5.21 -5.98 30.52
N LEU A 123 4.45 -6.99 30.09
CA LEU A 123 4.22 -8.23 30.85
C LEU A 123 5.50 -9.06 31.04
N LEU A 124 6.44 -9.02 30.08
CA LEU A 124 7.72 -9.71 30.19
C LEU A 124 8.71 -9.00 31.13
N ILE A 125 8.59 -7.68 31.30
CA ILE A 125 9.46 -6.87 32.16
C ILE A 125 8.90 -6.80 33.60
N HIS A 126 7.58 -6.89 33.77
CA HIS A 126 6.89 -6.84 35.07
C HIS A 126 6.02 -8.11 35.25
N PRO A 127 6.62 -9.24 35.69
CA PRO A 127 5.91 -10.51 35.92
C PRO A 127 4.96 -10.45 37.12
#